data_AF-A0A1F6VFS2-F1
#
_entry.id   AF-A0A1F6VFS2-F1
#
_cell.length_a   1.000
_cell.length_b   1.000
_cell.length_c   1.000
_cell.angle_alpha   90.00
_cell.angle_beta   90.00
_cell.angle_gamma   90.00
#
_symmetry.space_group_name_H-M   'P 1'
#
loop_
_entity.id
_entity.type
_entity.pdbx_description
1 polymer ?
#
loop_
_entity_poly.entity_id
_entity_poly.type
_entity_poly.pdbx_seq_one_letter_code
_entity_poly.pdbx_strand_id
1 'polypeptide(L)'
;MPIENSQFSWYWLAGSIIPDIDHIFVLCKYKLFSWKKLVDAEKFEDKYNIHFKTKYGHSILGATISTLPLLFINPHGALLFFLAYLLHLLLDWLDIDEKQYLFPFSKKKFRGFLPIFSILERIFTAVLFLILIYLYLIL
;
A
#
# COMPACT_ATOMS: atom_id res chain seq x y z
N MET A 1 28.80 6.35 18.72
CA MET A 1 28.15 7.50 18.07
C MET A 1 26.69 7.47 18.46
N PRO A 2 26.12 8.52 19.08
CA PRO A 2 24.69 8.55 19.32
C PRO A 2 24.02 8.54 17.94
N ILE A 3 23.23 7.50 17.66
CA ILE A 3 22.43 7.47 16.46
C ILE A 3 21.33 8.50 16.72
N GLU A 4 21.35 9.63 16.01
CA GLU A 4 20.19 10.51 15.90
C GLU A 4 19.08 9.72 15.17
N ASN A 5 18.44 8.80 15.90
CA ASN A 5 17.44 7.83 15.43
C ASN A 5 16.09 8.48 15.05
N SER A 6 16.01 9.81 14.93
CA SER A 6 14.74 10.52 14.77
C SER A 6 14.48 11.08 13.38
N GLN A 7 15.36 10.88 12.40
CA GLN A 7 15.13 11.40 11.06
C GLN A 7 14.19 10.47 10.28
N PHE A 8 12.92 10.82 10.29
CA PHE A 8 11.90 10.22 9.44
C PHE A 8 12.33 10.29 7.96
N SER A 9 12.37 9.15 7.27
CA SER A 9 12.75 9.09 5.86
C SER A 9 11.53 9.31 4.96
N TRP A 10 11.49 10.47 4.30
CA TRP A 10 10.49 10.77 3.27
C TRP A 10 10.51 9.76 2.12
N TYR A 11 11.67 9.19 1.80
CA TYR A 11 11.80 8.14 0.78
C TYR A 11 11.08 6.85 1.21
N TRP A 12 11.20 6.48 2.49
CA TRP A 12 10.51 5.32 3.04
C TRP A 12 8.99 5.51 3.01
N LEU A 13 8.51 6.66 3.49
CA LEU A 13 7.08 7.00 3.44
C LEU A 13 6.56 6.96 2.01
N ALA A 14 7.24 7.63 1.09
CA ALA A 14 6.85 7.63 -0.31
C ALA A 14 6.82 6.21 -0.88
N GLY A 15 7.85 5.40 -0.64
CA GLY A 15 7.92 4.00 -1.10
C GLY A 15 6.78 3.14 -0.57
N SER A 16 6.30 3.40 0.64
CA SER A 16 5.15 2.69 1.23
C SER A 16 3.79 3.11 0.69
N ILE A 17 3.65 4.33 0.14
CA ILE A 17 2.37 4.91 -0.30
C ILE A 17 2.22 4.89 -1.83
N ILE A 18 3.31 5.03 -2.59
CA ILE A 18 3.24 5.05 -4.06
C ILE A 18 2.51 3.82 -4.66
N PRO A 19 2.64 2.58 -4.14
CA PRO A 19 1.87 1.45 -4.63
C PRO A 19 0.36 1.71 -4.65
N ASP A 20 -0.16 2.39 -3.61
CA ASP A 20 -1.58 2.66 -3.38
C ASP A 20 -2.15 3.85 -4.17
N ILE A 21 -1.31 4.61 -4.90
CA ILE A 21 -1.80 5.73 -5.73
C ILE A 21 -2.83 5.24 -6.76
N ASP A 22 -2.78 3.97 -7.12
CA ASP A 22 -3.74 3.35 -8.02
C ASP A 22 -5.18 3.33 -7.47
N HIS A 23 -5.37 3.29 -6.15
CA HIS A 23 -6.68 3.43 -5.52
C HIS A 23 -7.26 4.82 -5.83
N ILE A 24 -6.45 5.87 -5.70
CA ILE A 24 -6.84 7.25 -6.05
C ILE A 24 -7.19 7.33 -7.54
N PHE A 25 -6.40 6.68 -8.40
CA PHE A 25 -6.70 6.62 -9.83
C PHE A 25 -8.07 5.96 -10.10
N VAL A 26 -8.39 4.85 -9.44
CA VAL A 26 -9.69 4.17 -9.56
C VAL A 26 -10.83 5.06 -9.06
N LEU A 27 -10.67 5.70 -7.90
CA LEU A 27 -11.65 6.64 -7.35
C LEU A 27 -11.98 7.77 -8.34
N CYS A 28 -10.95 8.37 -8.94
CA CYS A 28 -11.09 9.42 -9.95
C CYS A 28 -11.71 8.90 -11.25
N LYS A 29 -11.26 7.75 -11.75
CA LYS A 29 -11.74 7.13 -13.00
C LYS A 29 -13.23 6.81 -12.94
N TYR A 30 -13.70 6.28 -11.82
CA TYR A 30 -15.10 5.87 -11.63
C TYR A 30 -15.95 6.90 -10.88
N LYS A 31 -15.39 8.09 -10.57
CA LYS A 31 -16.08 9.20 -9.88
C LYS A 31 -16.72 8.76 -8.54
N LEU A 32 -16.00 7.95 -7.77
CA LEU A 32 -16.44 7.38 -6.49
C LEU A 32 -16.22 8.35 -5.32
N PHE A 33 -16.72 9.59 -5.47
CA PHE A 33 -16.44 10.67 -4.51
C PHE A 33 -17.43 10.74 -3.33
N SER A 34 -18.47 9.92 -3.32
CA SER A 34 -19.40 9.86 -2.19
C SER A 34 -19.20 8.57 -1.39
N TRP A 35 -19.26 8.69 -0.07
CA TRP A 35 -19.12 7.55 0.86
C TRP A 35 -20.02 6.38 0.49
N LYS A 36 -21.28 6.66 0.15
CA LYS A 36 -22.25 5.65 -0.28
C LYS A 36 -21.79 4.89 -1.54
N LYS A 37 -21.21 5.58 -2.53
CA LYS A 37 -20.70 4.95 -3.75
C LYS A 37 -19.43 4.15 -3.49
N LEU A 38 -18.57 4.65 -2.62
CA LEU A 38 -17.31 3.99 -2.27
C LEU A 38 -17.57 2.67 -1.55
N VAL A 39 -18.40 2.69 -0.50
CA VAL A 39 -18.76 1.47 0.25
C VAL A 39 -19.51 0.46 -0.62
N ASP A 40 -20.39 0.92 -1.52
CA ASP A 40 -21.08 0.01 -2.46
C ASP A 40 -20.11 -0.60 -3.49
N ALA A 41 -19.20 0.21 -4.03
CA ALA A 41 -18.21 -0.26 -5.00
C ALA A 41 -17.20 -1.23 -4.37
N GLU A 42 -16.71 -0.95 -3.17
CA GLU A 42 -15.80 -1.83 -2.41
C GLU A 42 -16.48 -3.15 -2.01
N LYS A 43 -17.76 -3.09 -1.58
CA LYS A 43 -18.50 -4.30 -1.23
C LYS A 43 -18.82 -5.19 -2.44
N PHE A 44 -18.94 -4.60 -3.62
CA PHE A 44 -19.37 -5.28 -4.84
C PHE A 44 -18.37 -5.08 -5.99
N GLU A 45 -17.07 -5.15 -5.71
CA GLU A 45 -16.00 -4.97 -6.71
C GLU A 45 -16.19 -5.85 -7.94
N ASP A 46 -16.46 -7.15 -7.72
CA ASP A 46 -16.68 -8.12 -8.80
C ASP A 46 -17.93 -7.82 -9.64
N LYS A 47 -18.98 -7.30 -9.02
CA LYS A 47 -20.24 -6.94 -9.71
C LYS A 47 -20.03 -5.78 -10.66
N TYR A 48 -19.25 -4.79 -10.24
CA TYR A 48 -18.99 -3.58 -11.02
C TYR A 48 -17.73 -3.69 -11.89
N ASN A 49 -16.95 -4.77 -11.73
CA ASN A 49 -15.64 -4.96 -12.35
C ASN A 49 -14.72 -3.76 -12.06
N ILE A 50 -14.75 -3.28 -10.81
CA ILE A 50 -13.94 -2.17 -10.30
C ILE A 50 -12.98 -2.77 -9.28
N HIS A 51 -11.72 -2.94 -9.67
CA HIS A 51 -10.67 -3.38 -8.76
C HIS A 51 -9.89 -2.17 -8.28
N PHE A 52 -9.89 -1.93 -6.96
CA PHE A 52 -9.22 -0.78 -6.36
C PHE A 52 -7.69 -0.93 -6.36
N LYS A 53 -7.20 -2.16 -6.20
CA LYS A 53 -5.79 -2.51 -6.39
C LYS A 53 -5.53 -2.83 -7.85
N THR A 54 -4.74 -2.00 -8.52
CA THR A 54 -4.33 -2.24 -9.90
C THR A 54 -3.04 -3.05 -9.94
N LYS A 55 -2.95 -3.92 -10.96
CA LYS A 55 -1.75 -4.71 -11.26
C LYS A 55 -0.48 -3.90 -11.58
N TYR A 56 -0.59 -2.58 -11.78
CA TYR A 56 0.54 -1.73 -12.14
C TYR A 56 1.29 -1.23 -10.90
N GLY A 57 0.57 -0.68 -9.91
CA GLY A 57 1.12 -0.26 -8.62
C GLY A 57 1.56 -1.45 -7.77
N HIS A 58 0.90 -2.60 -7.91
CA HIS A 58 1.20 -3.78 -7.11
C HIS A 58 2.12 -4.78 -7.85
N SER A 59 3.19 -4.26 -8.47
CA SER A 59 4.14 -5.07 -9.25
C SER A 59 5.60 -4.69 -9.02
N ILE A 60 6.49 -5.66 -9.18
CA ILE A 60 7.95 -5.45 -9.12
C ILE A 60 8.40 -4.48 -10.21
N LEU A 61 7.74 -4.50 -11.38
CA LEU A 61 8.02 -3.53 -12.43
C LEU A 61 7.63 -2.12 -12.00
N GLY A 62 6.45 -1.94 -11.37
CA GLY A 62 6.03 -0.67 -10.78
C GLY A 62 7.03 -0.15 -9.76
N ALA A 63 7.52 -1.02 -8.87
CA ALA A 63 8.58 -0.69 -7.91
C ALA A 63 9.86 -0.23 -8.62
N THR A 64 10.30 -0.95 -9.65
CA THR A 64 11.51 -0.64 -10.40
C THR A 64 11.40 0.70 -11.14
N ILE A 65 10.32 0.91 -11.88
CA ILE A 65 10.10 2.12 -12.68
C ILE A 65 9.97 3.34 -11.76
N SER A 66 9.23 3.23 -10.66
CA SER A 66 9.05 4.34 -9.72
C SER A 66 10.34 4.71 -8.97
N THR A 67 11.24 3.73 -8.75
CA THR A 67 12.54 3.95 -8.10
C THR A 67 13.57 4.56 -9.04
N LEU A 68 13.53 4.21 -10.33
CA LEU A 68 14.59 4.56 -11.30
C LEU A 68 14.94 6.06 -11.34
N PRO A 69 13.97 7.01 -11.34
CA PRO A 69 14.28 8.44 -11.29
C PRO A 69 15.02 8.85 -10.00
N LEU A 70 14.68 8.22 -8.87
CA LEU A 70 15.28 8.52 -7.57
C LEU A 70 16.75 8.09 -7.50
N LEU A 71 17.11 7.02 -8.23
CA LEU A 71 18.48 6.51 -8.27
C LEU A 71 19.48 7.56 -8.77
N PHE A 72 19.06 8.42 -9.70
CA PHE A 72 19.90 9.49 -10.25
C PHE A 72 19.97 10.74 -9.37
N ILE A 73 19.09 10.87 -8.38
CA ILE A 73 19.04 12.03 -7.46
C ILE A 73 19.72 11.67 -6.13
N ASN A 74 19.36 10.53 -5.54
CA ASN A 74 19.87 10.07 -4.26
C ASN A 74 19.84 8.53 -4.20
N PRO A 75 20.97 7.84 -4.45
CA PRO A 75 21.02 6.38 -4.47
C PRO A 75 20.59 5.72 -3.15
N HIS A 76 20.93 6.32 -2.01
CA HIS A 76 20.55 5.82 -0.69
C HIS A 76 19.03 5.97 -0.47
N GLY A 77 18.47 7.13 -0.83
CA GLY A 77 17.03 7.37 -0.79
C GLY A 77 16.27 6.43 -1.72
N ALA A 78 16.78 6.18 -2.93
CA ALA A 78 16.20 5.23 -3.87
C ALA A 78 16.16 3.80 -3.31
N LEU A 79 17.22 3.36 -2.61
CA LEU A 79 17.23 2.06 -1.94
C LEU A 79 16.16 1.99 -0.84
N LEU A 80 16.06 3.00 0.02
CA LEU A 80 15.03 3.05 1.06
C LEU A 80 13.61 3.04 0.48
N PHE A 81 13.39 3.81 -0.58
CA PHE A 81 12.12 3.84 -1.32
C PHE A 81 11.78 2.45 -1.88
N PHE A 82 12.72 1.81 -2.57
CA PHE A 82 12.51 0.50 -3.19
C PHE A 82 12.24 -0.58 -2.15
N LEU A 83 12.98 -0.58 -1.03
CA LEU A 83 12.76 -1.51 0.07
C LEU A 83 11.38 -1.31 0.70
N ALA A 84 10.96 -0.07 0.95
CA ALA A 84 9.63 0.21 1.47
C ALA A 84 8.52 -0.26 0.51
N TYR A 85 8.71 -0.08 -0.80
CA TYR A 85 7.81 -0.58 -1.84
C TYR A 85 7.74 -2.10 -1.84
N LEU A 86 8.89 -2.79 -1.81
CA LEU A 86 8.93 -4.25 -1.76
C LEU A 86 8.28 -4.80 -0.49
N LEU A 87 8.50 -4.16 0.66
CA LEU A 87 7.84 -4.52 1.91
C LEU A 87 6.34 -4.33 1.84
N HIS A 88 5.87 -3.24 1.21
CA HIS A 88 4.45 -3.06 0.93
C HIS A 88 3.92 -4.26 0.14
N LEU A 89 4.53 -4.61 -1.01
CA LEU A 89 4.11 -5.75 -1.83
C LEU A 89 4.14 -7.08 -1.06
N LEU A 90 5.14 -7.27 -0.20
CA LEU A 90 5.32 -8.47 0.62
C LEU A 90 4.20 -8.62 1.66
N LEU A 91 3.86 -7.53 2.37
CA LEU A 91 2.73 -7.52 3.30
C LEU A 91 1.42 -7.80 2.57
N ASP A 92 1.29 -7.22 1.38
CA ASP A 92 0.12 -7.42 0.54
C ASP A 92 0.01 -8.88 0.04
N TRP A 93 1.11 -9.63 -0.03
CA TRP A 93 1.08 -11.03 -0.47
C TRP A 93 0.42 -11.96 0.55
N LEU A 94 0.45 -11.58 1.82
CA LEU A 94 -0.20 -12.36 2.87
C LEU A 94 -1.73 -12.34 2.76
N ASP A 95 -2.28 -11.31 2.12
CA ASP A 95 -3.70 -11.06 1.94
C ASP A 95 -4.41 -12.10 1.05
N ILE A 96 -5.71 -12.30 1.28
CA ILE A 96 -6.54 -13.22 0.49
C ILE A 96 -6.87 -12.72 -0.92
N ASP A 97 -6.56 -11.47 -1.24
CA ASP A 97 -6.73 -10.87 -2.56
C ASP A 97 -5.79 -11.50 -3.61
N GLU A 98 -6.28 -11.67 -4.84
CA GLU A 98 -5.45 -12.13 -5.95
C GLU A 98 -4.60 -10.98 -6.52
N LYS A 99 -3.27 -11.14 -6.48
CA LYS A 99 -2.31 -10.12 -6.93
C LYS A 99 -1.40 -10.65 -8.04
N GLN A 100 -0.97 -9.77 -8.94
CA GLN A 100 -0.14 -10.13 -10.11
C GLN A 100 1.20 -9.39 -10.06
N TYR A 101 2.08 -9.78 -9.11
CA TYR A 101 3.35 -9.09 -8.85
C TYR A 101 4.32 -8.98 -10.04
N LEU A 102 4.19 -9.90 -11.00
CA LEU A 102 5.04 -9.98 -12.19
C LEU A 102 4.39 -9.35 -13.43
N PHE A 103 3.33 -8.56 -13.27
CA PHE A 103 2.73 -7.80 -14.37
C PHE A 103 3.75 -6.81 -14.98
N PRO A 104 3.79 -6.61 -16.32
CA PRO A 104 3.03 -7.27 -17.38
C PRO A 104 3.64 -8.59 -17.88
N PHE A 105 4.81 -8.99 -17.39
CA PHE A 105 5.59 -10.11 -17.94
C PHE A 105 4.94 -11.48 -17.73
N SER A 106 4.17 -11.67 -16.67
CA SER A 106 3.49 -12.93 -16.40
C SER A 106 2.07 -12.71 -15.91
N LYS A 107 1.11 -13.49 -16.45
CA LYS A 107 -0.31 -13.54 -16.04
C LYS A 107 -0.56 -14.33 -14.74
N LYS A 108 0.50 -14.87 -14.12
CA LYS A 108 0.39 -15.65 -12.89
C LYS A 108 -0.13 -14.77 -11.74
N LYS A 109 -1.22 -15.22 -11.12
CA LYS A 109 -1.78 -14.61 -9.92
C LYS A 109 -1.27 -15.33 -8.68
N PHE A 110 -1.09 -14.58 -7.61
CA PHE A 110 -0.72 -15.06 -6.29
C PHE A 110 -1.84 -14.69 -5.33
N ARG A 111 -2.21 -15.63 -4.46
CA ARG A 111 -3.24 -15.44 -3.44
C ARG A 111 -2.64 -15.85 -2.10
N GLY A 112 -2.74 -14.98 -1.11
CA GLY A 112 -2.34 -15.29 0.26
C GLY A 112 -3.41 -16.07 0.99
N PHE A 113 -3.25 -16.15 2.31
CA PHE A 113 -4.07 -16.99 3.19
C PHE A 113 -4.60 -16.24 4.42
N LEU A 114 -4.14 -15.02 4.67
CA LEU A 114 -4.56 -14.22 5.82
C LEU A 114 -5.67 -13.25 5.38
N PRO A 115 -6.86 -13.30 6.02
CA PRO A 115 -7.91 -12.31 5.80
C PRO A 115 -7.55 -11.03 6.55
N ILE A 116 -6.57 -10.28 6.00
CA ILE A 116 -6.07 -9.03 6.56
C ILE A 116 -7.23 -8.03 6.65
N PHE A 117 -7.33 -7.31 7.77
CA PHE A 117 -8.48 -6.48 8.16
C PHE A 117 -9.76 -7.26 8.46
N SER A 118 -9.64 -8.39 9.14
CA SER A 118 -10.79 -9.00 9.83
C SER A 118 -11.44 -8.02 10.82
N ILE A 119 -12.70 -8.24 11.21
CA ILE A 119 -13.38 -7.37 12.19
C ILE A 119 -12.57 -7.25 13.50
N LEU A 120 -11.96 -8.34 13.95
CA LEU A 120 -11.12 -8.36 15.14
C LEU A 120 -9.86 -7.52 14.97
N GLU A 121 -9.18 -7.62 13.83
CA GLU A 121 -8.00 -6.81 13.53
C GLU A 121 -8.34 -5.32 13.40
N ARG A 122 -9.50 -4.98 12.81
CA ARG A 122 -9.98 -3.59 12.76
C ARG A 122 -10.21 -3.03 14.16
N ILE A 123 -10.85 -3.79 15.04
CA ILE A 123 -11.07 -3.39 16.45
C ILE A 123 -9.74 -3.24 17.17
N PHE A 124 -8.86 -4.24 17.05
CA PHE A 124 -7.53 -4.22 17.67
C PHE A 124 -6.71 -3.01 17.21
N THR A 125 -6.72 -2.72 15.91
CA THR A 125 -6.03 -1.56 15.32
C THR A 125 -6.60 -0.24 15.84
N ALA A 126 -7.92 -0.11 15.91
CA ALA A 126 -8.55 1.09 16.47
C ALA A 126 -8.19 1.30 17.95
N VAL A 127 -8.17 0.24 18.75
CA VAL A 127 -7.75 0.31 20.16
C VAL A 127 -6.28 0.71 20.28
N LEU A 128 -5.40 0.09 19.50
CA LEU A 128 -3.97 0.41 19.51
C LEU A 128 -3.72 1.86 19.11
N PHE A 129 -4.43 2.35 18.10
CA PHE A 129 -4.37 3.75 17.67
C PHE A 129 -4.80 4.72 18.78
N LEU A 130 -5.88 4.43 19.50
CA LEU A 130 -6.32 5.23 20.64
C LEU A 130 -5.29 5.22 21.79
N ILE A 131 -4.67 4.06 22.08
CA ILE A 131 -3.61 3.95 23.08
C ILE A 131 -2.40 4.81 22.68
N LEU A 132 -1.98 4.76 21.41
CA LEU A 132 -0.87 5.57 20.92
C LEU A 132 -1.16 7.07 21.02
N ILE A 133 -2.37 7.51 20.66
CA ILE A 133 -2.79 8.91 20.84
C ILE A 133 -2.74 9.29 22.32
N TYR A 134 -3.29 8.45 23.21
CA TYR A 134 -3.28 8.70 24.64
C TYR A 134 -1.86 8.84 25.20
N LEU A 135 -0.95 7.92 24.83
CA LEU A 135 0.45 7.99 25.22
C LEU A 135 1.13 9.26 24.70
N TYR A 136 0.88 9.65 23.45
CA TYR A 136 1.41 10.88 22.86
C TYR A 136 0.93 12.16 23.55
N LEU A 137 -0.28 12.15 24.12
CA LEU A 137 -0.82 13.32 24.82
C LEU A 137 -0.28 13.46 26.26
N ILE A 138 0.29 12.40 26.82
CA ILE A 138 0.75 12.36 28.22
C ILE A 138 2.27 12.40 28.34
N LEU A 139 2.98 11.88 27.34
CA LEU A 139 4.45 11.99 27.20
C LEU A 139 4.83 13.34 26.56
#